data_AF-A0A948HQJ3-F1
#
_entry.id   AF-A0A948HQJ3-F1
#
_cell.length_a   1.000
_cell.length_b   1.000
_cell.length_c   1.000
_cell.angle_alpha   90.00
_cell.angle_beta   90.00
_cell.angle_gamma   90.00
#
_symmetry.space_group_name_H-M   'P 1'
#
loop_
_entity.id
_entity.type
_entity.pdbx_description
1 polymer ?
#
loop_
_entity_poly.entity_id
_entity_poly.type
_entity_poly.pdbx_seq_one_letter_code
_entity_poly.pdbx_strand_id
1 'polypeptide(L)'
;MNNHANGDLNLVMYALFHVRSLDDVRANKYMYNIYGRFTREFDKATQEKVVNAIQKALDNRNLSDFYTLPNLPGSDEFKTEYLKIVLGHLKDAMN
;
A
#
# COMPACT_ATOMS: atom_id res chain seq x y z
N MET A 1 3.89 -10.95 22.90
CA MET A 1 4.39 -9.95 21.93
C MET A 1 4.52 -10.66 20.60
N ASN A 2 3.51 -10.54 19.72
CA ASN A 2 3.48 -11.25 18.44
C ASN A 2 4.27 -10.48 17.38
N ASN A 3 5.60 -10.67 17.35
CA ASN A 3 6.52 -10.08 16.38
C ASN A 3 6.50 -10.80 15.01
N HIS A 4 5.33 -11.20 14.50
CA HIS A 4 5.23 -11.96 13.24
C HIS A 4 4.34 -11.30 12.15
N ALA A 5 3.86 -10.06 12.35
CA ALA A 5 2.90 -9.43 11.42
C ALA A 5 3.46 -8.27 10.57
N ASN A 6 4.75 -7.92 10.69
CA ASN A 6 5.22 -6.62 10.16
C ASN A 6 5.52 -6.64 8.65
N GLY A 7 5.03 -7.59 7.85
CA GLY A 7 5.34 -7.68 6.42
C GLY A 7 4.18 -7.38 5.47
N ASP A 8 2.98 -7.18 6.01
CA ASP A 8 1.72 -7.23 5.25
C ASP A 8 1.64 -6.16 4.15
N LEU A 9 2.32 -5.03 4.32
CA LEU A 9 2.33 -3.93 3.36
C LEU A 9 3.61 -3.78 2.56
N ASN A 10 4.61 -4.65 2.71
CA ASN A 10 5.91 -4.48 2.04
C ASN A 10 5.77 -4.29 0.52
N LEU A 11 4.92 -5.08 -0.14
CA LEU A 11 4.71 -4.94 -1.59
C LEU A 11 4.10 -3.58 -1.96
N VAL A 12 3.15 -3.08 -1.17
CA VAL A 12 2.48 -1.80 -1.40
C VAL A 12 3.45 -0.65 -1.12
N MET A 13 4.22 -0.73 -0.04
CA MET A 13 5.11 0.33 0.42
C MET A 13 6.39 0.41 -0.40
N TYR A 14 6.80 -0.67 -1.07
CA TYR A 14 8.00 -0.68 -1.93
C TYR A 14 7.94 0.38 -3.04
N ALA A 15 6.74 0.68 -3.55
CA ALA A 15 6.57 1.71 -4.57
C ALA A 15 7.00 3.11 -4.11
N LEU A 16 7.02 3.39 -2.80
CA LEU A 16 7.42 4.70 -2.28
C LEU A 16 8.85 5.08 -2.68
N PHE A 17 9.76 4.12 -2.89
CA PHE A 17 11.10 4.38 -3.42
C PHE A 17 11.10 4.98 -4.84
N HIS A 18 9.96 4.93 -5.53
CA HIS A 18 9.80 5.31 -6.92
C HIS A 18 8.65 6.30 -7.16
N VAL A 19 7.95 6.71 -6.09
CA VAL A 19 6.94 7.74 -6.13
C VAL A 19 7.61 9.10 -5.94
N ARG A 20 7.39 10.03 -6.87
CA ARG A 20 7.92 11.40 -6.78
C ARG A 20 6.93 12.35 -6.11
N SER A 21 5.64 12.10 -6.27
CA SER A 21 4.56 12.94 -5.76
C SER A 21 3.28 12.14 -5.53
N LEU A 22 2.37 12.62 -4.68
CA LEU A 22 1.03 12.03 -4.55
C LEU A 22 0.20 12.18 -5.83
N ASP A 23 0.51 13.15 -6.70
CA ASP A 23 -0.19 13.33 -7.97
C ASP A 23 0.11 12.20 -8.94
N ASP A 24 1.35 11.70 -8.98
CA ASP A 24 1.69 10.49 -9.73
C ASP A 24 0.91 9.27 -9.22
N VAL A 25 0.70 9.18 -7.90
CA VAL A 25 -0.05 8.10 -7.26
C VAL A 25 -1.52 8.17 -7.66
N ARG A 26 -2.15 9.36 -7.56
CA ARG A 26 -3.55 9.60 -7.98
C ARG A 26 -3.76 9.34 -9.47
N ALA A 27 -2.77 9.66 -10.29
CA ALA A 27 -2.79 9.38 -11.72
C ALA A 27 -2.46 7.91 -12.03
N ASN A 28 -2.09 7.11 -11.02
CA ASN A 28 -1.68 5.72 -11.14
C ASN A 28 -0.45 5.53 -12.06
N LYS A 29 0.45 6.53 -12.13
CA LYS A 29 1.59 6.64 -13.07
C LYS A 29 2.93 6.70 -12.34
N TYR A 30 3.38 5.57 -11.81
CA TYR A 30 4.69 5.47 -11.15
C TYR A 30 5.30 4.08 -11.34
N MET A 31 6.63 4.00 -11.20
CA MET A 31 7.38 2.76 -11.33
C MET A 31 7.07 1.87 -10.12
N TYR A 32 6.72 0.60 -10.37
CA TYR A 32 6.22 -0.38 -9.38
C TYR A 32 4.84 -0.12 -8.78
N ASN A 33 3.92 0.43 -9.58
CA ASN A 33 2.52 0.41 -9.24
C ASN A 33 1.96 -1.02 -9.06
N ILE A 34 1.41 -1.31 -7.88
CA ILE A 34 0.81 -2.61 -7.55
C ILE A 34 -0.46 -2.92 -8.33
N TYR A 35 -1.15 -1.90 -8.86
CA TYR A 35 -2.45 -2.02 -9.53
C TYR A 35 -2.46 -3.07 -10.65
N GLY A 36 -1.41 -3.12 -11.47
CA GLY A 36 -1.31 -4.09 -12.57
C GLY A 36 -1.30 -5.53 -12.07
N ARG A 37 -0.50 -5.82 -11.04
CA ARG A 37 -0.45 -7.16 -10.42
C ARG A 37 -1.76 -7.49 -9.70
N PHE A 38 -2.29 -6.51 -8.97
CA PHE A 38 -3.56 -6.65 -8.26
C PHE A 38 -4.72 -7.06 -9.18
N THR A 39 -4.82 -6.43 -10.36
CA THR A 39 -5.93 -6.68 -11.29
C THR A 39 -5.73 -7.89 -12.21
N ARG A 40 -4.49 -8.29 -12.49
CA ARG A 40 -4.18 -9.33 -13.50
C ARG A 40 -3.65 -10.63 -12.91
N GLU A 41 -2.97 -10.57 -11.77
CA GLU A 41 -2.23 -11.70 -11.20
C GLU A 41 -2.82 -12.19 -9.87
N PHE A 42 -3.41 -11.29 -9.08
CA PHE A 42 -3.91 -11.67 -7.76
C PHE A 42 -5.28 -12.32 -7.85
N ASP A 43 -5.43 -13.45 -7.18
CA ASP A 43 -6.75 -14.02 -6.92
C ASP A 43 -7.55 -13.15 -5.94
N LYS A 44 -8.86 -13.39 -5.88
CA LYS A 44 -9.78 -12.63 -5.04
C LYS A 44 -9.37 -12.63 -3.56
N ALA A 45 -8.92 -13.77 -3.04
CA ALA A 45 -8.49 -13.88 -1.65
C ALA A 45 -7.25 -13.02 -1.36
N THR A 46 -6.33 -12.93 -2.32
CA THR A 46 -5.12 -12.10 -2.23
C THR A 46 -5.46 -10.62 -2.37
N GLN A 47 -6.38 -10.26 -3.27
CA GLN A 47 -6.89 -8.90 -3.41
C GLN A 47 -7.52 -8.43 -2.08
N GLU A 48 -8.41 -9.22 -1.51
CA GLU A 48 -9.06 -8.93 -0.22
C GLU A 48 -8.04 -8.80 0.91
N LYS A 49 -7.02 -9.68 0.96
CA LYS A 49 -5.94 -9.57 1.95
C LYS A 49 -5.17 -8.25 1.85
N VAL A 50 -4.82 -7.82 0.64
CA VAL A 50 -4.10 -6.55 0.43
C VAL A 50 -4.96 -5.36 0.86
N VAL A 51 -6.23 -5.31 0.43
CA VAL A 51 -7.16 -4.23 0.81
C VAL A 51 -7.35 -4.18 2.32
N ASN A 52 -7.53 -5.33 2.96
CA ASN A 52 -7.70 -5.42 4.41
C ASN A 52 -6.43 -5.01 5.18
N ALA A 53 -5.24 -5.35 4.68
CA ALA A 53 -3.98 -4.92 5.28
C ALA A 53 -3.84 -3.39 5.25
N ILE A 54 -4.14 -2.75 4.10
CA ILE A 54 -4.07 -1.30 3.97
C ILE A 54 -5.09 -0.63 4.89
N GLN A 55 -6.33 -1.14 4.94
CA GLN A 55 -7.37 -0.62 5.82
C GLN A 55 -6.96 -0.69 7.30
N LYS A 56 -6.47 -1.85 7.75
CA LYS A 56 -6.01 -2.04 9.14
C LYS A 56 -4.86 -1.09 9.50
N ALA A 57 -3.92 -0.87 8.57
CA ALA A 57 -2.80 0.05 8.82
C ALA A 57 -3.28 1.49 8.98
N LEU A 58 -4.20 1.94 8.12
CA LEU A 58 -4.82 3.26 8.21
C LEU A 58 -5.61 3.44 9.51
N ASP A 59 -6.28 2.39 9.98
CA ASP A 59 -7.08 2.43 11.21
C ASP A 59 -6.22 2.43 12.49
N ASN A 60 -5.05 1.76 12.48
CA ASN A 60 -4.15 1.62 13.64
C ASN A 60 -3.35 2.91 13.95
N ARG A 61 -3.28 3.87 13.01
CA ARG A 61 -2.50 5.12 13.11
C ARG A 61 -0.98 4.96 13.27
N ASN A 62 -0.47 3.73 13.39
CA ASN A 62 0.96 3.41 13.38
C ASN A 62 1.30 2.51 12.18
N LEU A 63 1.71 3.10 11.06
CA LEU A 63 1.98 2.35 9.83
C LEU A 63 3.21 1.43 9.93
N SER A 64 4.18 1.76 10.79
CA SER A 64 5.43 0.99 10.89
C SER A 64 5.24 -0.43 11.42
N ASP A 65 4.09 -0.72 12.02
CA ASP A 65 3.77 -2.07 12.49
C ASP A 65 3.36 -3.01 11.34
N PHE A 66 3.13 -2.47 10.14
CA PHE A 66 2.61 -3.21 8.98
C PHE A 66 3.63 -3.41 7.86
N TYR A 67 4.84 -2.87 7.99
CA TYR A 67 5.93 -3.06 7.02
C TYR A 67 7.29 -3.21 7.74
N THR A 68 8.24 -3.88 7.06
CA THR A 68 9.62 -4.06 7.54
C THR A 68 10.64 -3.35 6.68
N LEU A 69 10.21 -2.65 5.63
CA LEU A 69 11.11 -1.93 4.73
C LEU A 69 11.85 -0.81 5.47
N PRO A 70 13.20 -0.84 5.50
CA PRO A 70 13.98 0.23 6.12
C PRO A 70 13.97 1.48 5.25
N ASN A 71 14.07 2.65 5.89
CA ASN A 71 14.29 3.95 5.21
C ASN A 71 13.25 4.28 4.13
N LEU A 72 11.98 3.92 4.32
CA LEU A 72 10.91 4.33 3.41
C LEU A 72 10.85 5.86 3.29
N PRO A 73 10.86 6.41 2.06
CA PRO A 73 10.83 7.84 1.86
C PRO A 73 9.45 8.43 2.21
N GLY A 74 9.45 9.75 2.43
CA GLY A 74 8.25 10.52 2.78
C GLY A 74 7.98 10.57 4.28
N SER A 75 7.25 11.60 4.72
CA SER A 75 6.75 11.70 6.10
C SER A 75 5.66 10.67 6.36
N ASP A 76 5.24 10.50 7.61
CA ASP A 76 4.15 9.57 7.93
C ASP A 76 2.79 10.04 7.39
N GLU A 77 2.60 11.36 7.29
CA GLU A 77 1.45 11.95 6.60
C GLU A 77 1.47 11.59 5.11
N PHE A 78 2.64 11.69 4.45
CA PHE A 78 2.79 11.32 3.04
C PHE A 78 2.45 9.83 2.81
N LYS A 79 2.99 8.94 3.65
CA LYS A 79 2.72 7.49 3.59
C LYS A 79 1.24 7.18 3.81
N THR A 80 0.60 7.90 4.75
CA THR A 80 -0.83 7.76 5.03
C THR A 80 -1.68 8.15 3.83
N GLU A 81 -1.41 9.31 3.23
CA GLU A 81 -2.14 9.77 2.04
C GLU A 81 -1.88 8.86 0.82
N TYR A 82 -0.65 8.39 0.64
CA TYR A 82 -0.31 7.39 -0.36
C TYR A 82 -1.20 6.14 -0.23
N LEU A 83 -1.29 5.56 0.98
CA LEU A 83 -2.10 4.37 1.23
C LEU A 83 -3.60 4.61 1.01
N LYS A 84 -4.14 5.79 1.35
CA LYS A 84 -5.54 6.15 1.07
C LYS A 84 -5.83 6.16 -0.43
N ILE A 85 -4.94 6.77 -1.23
CA ILE A 85 -5.10 6.85 -2.68
C ILE A 85 -5.04 5.45 -3.29
N VAL A 86 -4.02 4.66 -2.93
CA VAL A 86 -3.88 3.28 -3.40
C VAL A 86 -5.10 2.45 -3.01
N LEU A 87 -5.57 2.54 -1.77
CA LEU A 87 -6.77 1.84 -1.31
C LEU A 87 -8.00 2.15 -2.17
N GLY A 88 -8.18 3.43 -2.54
CA GLY A 88 -9.24 3.85 -3.47
C GLY A 88 -9.14 3.12 -4.81
N HIS A 89 -7.97 3.18 -5.46
CA HIS A 89 -7.75 2.50 -6.74
C HIS A 89 -7.98 0.98 -6.67
N LEU A 90 -7.55 0.33 -5.59
CA LEU A 90 -7.70 -1.11 -5.44
C LEU A 90 -9.16 -1.52 -5.20
N LYS A 91 -9.90 -0.76 -4.37
CA LYS A 91 -11.34 -1.01 -4.15
C LYS A 91 -12.16 -0.79 -5.43
N ASP A 92 -11.85 0.26 -6.20
CA ASP A 92 -12.53 0.52 -7.47
C ASP A 92 -12.32 -0.62 -8.48
N ALA A 93 -11.17 -1.27 -8.45
CA ALA A 93 -10.85 -2.39 -9.34
C ALA A 93 -11.50 -3.73 -8.93
N MET A 94 -12.05 -3.82 -7.72
CA MET A 94 -12.76 -5.02 -7.23
C MET A 94 -14.28 -4.97 -7.51
N ASN A 95 -14.79 -3.80 -7.89
CA ASN A 95 -16.19 -3.58 -8.28
C ASN A 95 -16.38 -3.79 -9.79
#